data_AF-A0A838P286-F1
#
_entry.id   AF-A0A838P286-F1
#
_cell.length_a   1.000
_cell.length_b   1.000
_cell.length_c   1.000
_cell.angle_alpha   90.00
_cell.angle_beta   90.00
_cell.angle_gamma   90.00
#
_symmetry.space_group_name_H-M   'P 1'
#
loop_
_entity.id
_entity.type
_entity.pdbx_description
1 polymer ?
#
loop_
_entity_poly.entity_id
_entity_poly.type
_entity_poly.pdbx_seq_one_letter_code
_entity_poly.pdbx_strand_id
1 'polypeptide(L)'
;MHRTRLRGAWVLPREAAPIWNPDAPPPSAEDSAALAERVRLRGLASADTTRAAVQARRQFQIDLPYILREAGALGTLVDGGKEHALMTMSGSPNRISPLPNIVISHEDYAHFERLIGAGVTPRVEGRVDNSFSRQPTQQWNTVAEIRGSARPGQVVILGAHLDSWDLGTGVTDNGAGSMVVLEAARAIARSGVKPKRTIRFILFGGEEQGLMGSRAYAAAHAAEADSTQAVLIIDNGTGMIVGQALQGRNDLAETWRALLAPVASLGATEVREAVKSGTDHLPFTPYGVPAFNFDQHPRGYNHTHHSQSDTYDKAVEGDLKQAAAVMAVTALELANLPELLPRGAKSAPERIPNRPSAGVAAK
;
A
#
# COMPACT_ATOMS: atom_id res chain seq x y z
N MET A 1 13.80 -6.40 -31.38
CA MET A 1 13.17 -7.38 -32.30
C MET A 1 11.69 -7.08 -32.61
N HIS A 2 10.93 -6.36 -31.77
CA HIS A 2 9.48 -6.11 -32.01
C HIS A 2 9.11 -4.69 -32.49
N ARG A 3 10.07 -3.80 -32.78
CA ARG A 3 9.79 -2.38 -33.11
C ARG A 3 8.81 -2.19 -34.28
N THR A 4 8.85 -3.04 -35.30
CA THR A 4 7.94 -2.96 -36.45
C THR A 4 6.50 -3.39 -36.10
N ARG A 5 6.31 -4.27 -35.11
CA ARG A 5 4.99 -4.74 -34.67
C ARG A 5 4.30 -3.77 -33.72
N LEU A 6 5.03 -2.85 -33.10
CA LEU A 6 4.51 -1.90 -32.12
C LEU A 6 3.98 -0.61 -32.75
N ARG A 7 4.41 -0.27 -33.96
CA ARG A 7 4.00 0.96 -34.65
C ARG A 7 2.49 0.96 -34.90
N GLY A 8 1.78 1.92 -34.32
CA GLY A 8 0.33 2.05 -34.44
C GLY A 8 -0.46 1.01 -33.63
N ALA A 9 0.18 0.30 -32.70
CA ALA A 9 -0.46 -0.72 -31.87
C ALA A 9 -0.77 -0.22 -30.46
N TRP A 10 -1.86 -0.72 -29.90
CA TRP A 10 -2.05 -0.76 -28.44
C TRP A 10 -1.31 -1.97 -27.88
N VAL A 11 -0.60 -1.77 -26.76
CA VAL A 11 0.28 -2.79 -26.20
C VAL A 11 -0.32 -3.36 -24.92
N LEU A 12 -0.37 -4.69 -24.84
CA LEU A 12 -0.62 -5.42 -23.60
C LEU A 12 0.76 -5.73 -22.98
N PRO A 13 1.20 -4.98 -21.95
CA PRO A 13 2.59 -5.06 -21.49
C PRO A 13 2.87 -6.29 -20.63
N ARG A 14 1.84 -7.06 -20.27
CA ARG A 14 1.90 -8.23 -19.38
C ARG A 14 0.87 -9.27 -19.84
N GLU A 15 1.02 -10.50 -19.40
CA GLU A 15 -0.06 -11.50 -19.46
C GLU A 15 -1.21 -11.10 -18.54
N ALA A 16 -2.42 -11.59 -18.83
CA ALA A 16 -3.57 -11.41 -17.96
C ALA A 16 -3.30 -11.98 -16.56
N ALA A 17 -3.83 -11.31 -15.54
CA ALA A 17 -3.74 -11.75 -14.17
C ALA A 17 -4.45 -13.11 -14.00
N PRO A 18 -3.92 -14.02 -13.17
CA PRO A 18 -4.64 -15.24 -12.83
C PRO A 18 -5.77 -14.90 -11.87
N ILE A 19 -6.98 -14.64 -12.39
CA ILE A 19 -8.16 -14.38 -11.57
C ILE A 19 -8.78 -15.68 -11.13
N TRP A 20 -9.00 -15.78 -9.82
CA TRP A 20 -9.63 -16.94 -9.20
C TRP A 20 -11.11 -16.98 -9.57
N ASN A 21 -11.53 -18.06 -10.22
CA ASN A 21 -12.93 -18.36 -10.43
C ASN A 21 -13.38 -19.37 -9.35
N PRO A 22 -14.06 -18.93 -8.28
CA PRO A 22 -14.47 -19.82 -7.20
C PRO A 22 -15.52 -20.86 -7.63
N ASP A 23 -16.20 -20.61 -8.75
CA ASP A 23 -17.20 -21.51 -9.32
C ASP A 23 -16.61 -22.51 -10.34
N ALA A 24 -15.31 -22.40 -10.65
CA ALA A 24 -14.64 -23.35 -11.52
C ALA A 24 -14.52 -24.73 -10.84
N PRO A 25 -14.59 -25.84 -11.59
CA PRO A 25 -14.20 -27.14 -11.06
C PRO A 25 -12.76 -27.07 -10.54
N PRO A 26 -12.38 -27.91 -9.55
CA PRO A 26 -11.01 -27.98 -9.06
C PRO A 26 -10.04 -28.11 -10.23
N PRO A 27 -8.90 -27.39 -10.22
CA PRO A 27 -7.94 -27.46 -11.31
C PRO A 27 -7.49 -28.90 -11.52
N SER A 28 -7.37 -29.32 -12.79
CA SER A 28 -6.77 -30.62 -13.09
C SER A 28 -5.31 -30.66 -12.63
N ALA A 29 -4.71 -31.86 -12.61
CA ALA A 29 -3.28 -31.98 -12.31
C ALA A 29 -2.41 -31.19 -13.31
N GLU A 30 -2.84 -31.14 -14.57
CA GLU A 30 -2.19 -30.36 -15.63
C GLU A 30 -2.34 -28.85 -15.40
N ASP A 31 -3.56 -28.38 -15.10
CA ASP A 31 -3.81 -26.97 -14.77
C ASP A 31 -3.00 -26.51 -13.57
N SER A 32 -2.94 -27.37 -12.54
CA SER A 32 -2.16 -27.12 -11.32
C SER A 32 -0.66 -27.05 -11.62
N ALA A 33 -0.14 -27.96 -12.45
CA ALA A 33 1.26 -27.94 -12.88
C ALA A 33 1.59 -26.71 -13.74
N ALA A 34 0.71 -26.34 -14.67
CA ALA A 34 0.88 -25.17 -15.53
C ALA A 34 0.78 -23.85 -14.73
N LEU A 35 -0.10 -23.77 -13.73
CA LEU A 35 -0.16 -22.65 -12.81
C LEU A 35 1.10 -22.58 -11.94
N ALA A 36 1.52 -23.71 -11.36
CA ALA A 36 2.73 -23.77 -10.53
C ALA A 36 3.98 -23.35 -11.31
N GLU A 37 4.12 -23.78 -12.57
CA GLU A 37 5.23 -23.38 -13.43
C GLU A 37 5.18 -21.89 -13.76
N ARG A 38 4.00 -21.34 -14.08
CA ARG A 38 3.83 -19.89 -14.28
C ARG A 38 4.21 -19.09 -13.03
N VAL A 39 3.75 -19.52 -11.85
CA VAL A 39 4.12 -18.89 -10.57
C VAL A 39 5.62 -18.97 -10.34
N ARG A 40 6.24 -20.13 -10.60
CA ARG A 40 7.69 -20.32 -10.48
C ARG A 40 8.47 -19.39 -11.40
N LEU A 41 8.12 -19.32 -12.68
CA LEU A 41 8.76 -18.44 -13.67
C LEU A 41 8.63 -16.97 -13.30
N ARG A 42 7.45 -16.55 -12.84
CA ARG A 42 7.23 -15.19 -12.34
C ARG A 42 8.07 -14.91 -11.09
N GLY A 43 8.16 -15.88 -10.19
CA GLY A 43 9.02 -15.82 -9.01
C GLY A 43 10.50 -15.66 -9.37
N LEU A 44 11.00 -16.38 -10.39
CA LEU A 44 12.37 -16.27 -10.89
C LEU A 44 12.70 -14.87 -11.41
N ALA A 45 11.77 -14.21 -12.11
CA ALA A 45 11.98 -12.84 -12.60
C ALA A 45 12.16 -11.81 -11.45
N SER A 46 11.69 -12.14 -10.25
CA SER A 46 11.83 -11.36 -9.02
C SER A 46 12.76 -11.98 -7.97
N ALA A 47 13.44 -13.09 -8.27
CA ALA A 47 14.17 -13.88 -7.27
C ALA A 47 15.41 -13.15 -6.73
N ASP A 48 16.08 -12.35 -7.56
CA ASP A 48 17.15 -11.47 -7.08
C ASP A 48 16.55 -10.31 -6.29
N THR A 49 16.63 -10.39 -4.96
CA THR A 49 16.10 -9.38 -4.03
C THR A 49 17.15 -8.35 -3.62
N THR A 50 18.32 -8.33 -4.25
CA THR A 50 19.33 -7.30 -3.98
C THR A 50 18.77 -5.90 -4.25
N ARG A 51 19.25 -4.92 -3.48
CA ARG A 51 18.82 -3.52 -3.64
C ARG A 51 19.00 -3.02 -5.08
N ALA A 52 20.10 -3.41 -5.73
CA ALA A 52 20.38 -3.05 -7.11
C ALA A 52 19.35 -3.64 -8.09
N ALA A 53 19.01 -4.93 -7.96
CA ALA A 53 18.02 -5.57 -8.82
C ALA A 53 16.60 -5.00 -8.62
N VAL A 54 16.22 -4.73 -7.37
CA VAL A 54 14.94 -4.06 -7.06
C VAL A 54 14.88 -2.68 -7.71
N GLN A 55 15.95 -1.90 -7.60
CA GLN A 55 16.03 -0.57 -8.22
C GLN A 55 16.00 -0.65 -9.75
N ALA A 56 16.72 -1.60 -10.36
CA ALA A 56 16.72 -1.80 -11.80
C ALA A 56 15.33 -2.16 -12.34
N ARG A 57 14.60 -3.07 -11.66
CA ARG A 57 13.22 -3.42 -12.03
C ARG A 57 12.27 -2.22 -11.90
N ARG A 58 12.40 -1.44 -10.82
CA ARG A 58 11.63 -0.19 -10.65
C ARG A 58 11.93 0.80 -11.78
N GLN A 59 13.21 1.00 -12.11
CA GLN A 59 13.61 1.88 -13.20
C GLN A 59 13.08 1.41 -14.55
N PHE A 60 13.11 0.11 -14.83
CA PHE A 60 12.55 -0.43 -16.07
C PHE A 60 11.05 -0.12 -16.22
N GLN A 61 10.27 -0.22 -15.14
CA GLN A 61 8.85 0.17 -15.19
C GLN A 61 8.64 1.66 -15.49
N ILE A 62 9.61 2.50 -15.13
CA ILE A 62 9.60 3.94 -15.46
C ILE A 62 9.97 4.16 -16.92
N ASP A 63 10.93 3.40 -17.44
CA ASP A 63 11.44 3.52 -18.81
C ASP A 63 10.47 2.92 -19.85
N LEU A 64 9.72 1.87 -19.48
CA LEU A 64 8.90 1.09 -20.41
C LEU A 64 7.94 1.95 -21.26
N PRO A 65 7.14 2.90 -20.71
CA PRO A 65 6.28 3.74 -21.53
C PRO A 65 7.03 4.59 -22.57
N TYR A 66 8.25 5.03 -22.26
CA TYR A 66 9.08 5.80 -23.18
C TYR A 66 9.64 4.91 -24.29
N ILE A 67 10.10 3.70 -23.94
CA ILE A 67 10.55 2.69 -24.91
C ILE A 67 9.42 2.32 -25.89
N LEU A 68 8.21 2.14 -25.38
CA LEU A 68 7.03 1.84 -26.21
C LEU A 68 6.69 3.01 -27.14
N ARG A 69 6.79 4.25 -26.66
CA ARG A 69 6.57 5.46 -27.47
C ARG A 69 7.59 5.56 -28.60
N GLU A 70 8.88 5.35 -28.31
CA GLU A 70 9.92 5.34 -29.34
C GLU A 70 9.70 4.25 -30.40
N ALA A 71 9.10 3.13 -30.01
CA ALA A 71 8.72 2.06 -30.93
C ALA A 71 7.45 2.38 -31.76
N GLY A 72 6.76 3.49 -31.48
CA GLY A 72 5.57 3.94 -32.18
C GLY A 72 4.25 3.37 -31.66
N ALA A 73 4.21 2.86 -30.42
CA ALA A 73 2.98 2.43 -29.78
C ALA A 73 2.00 3.60 -29.59
N LEU A 74 0.70 3.32 -29.69
CA LEU A 74 -0.37 4.29 -29.42
C LEU A 74 -0.64 4.47 -27.93
N GLY A 75 -0.44 3.42 -27.15
CA GLY A 75 -0.73 3.38 -25.73
C GLY A 75 -0.62 1.97 -25.16
N THR A 76 -0.90 1.83 -23.86
CA THR A 76 -0.99 0.55 -23.18
C THR A 76 -2.41 0.28 -22.72
N LEU A 77 -2.84 -0.98 -22.85
CA LEU A 77 -3.98 -1.51 -22.11
C LEU A 77 -3.43 -2.22 -20.89
N VAL A 78 -4.06 -2.05 -19.74
CA VAL A 78 -3.67 -2.66 -18.47
C VAL A 78 -4.84 -3.47 -17.95
N ASP A 79 -4.54 -4.70 -17.56
CA ASP A 79 -5.49 -5.59 -16.92
C ASP A 79 -5.93 -4.99 -15.57
N GLY A 80 -7.25 -4.85 -15.38
CA GLY A 80 -7.86 -4.47 -14.09
C GLY A 80 -7.51 -5.44 -12.97
N GLY A 81 -7.17 -6.69 -13.30
CA GLY A 81 -6.60 -7.66 -12.37
C GLY A 81 -7.57 -8.10 -11.30
N LYS A 82 -8.88 -7.98 -11.55
CA LYS A 82 -9.99 -8.33 -10.66
C LYS A 82 -11.16 -8.87 -11.50
N GLU A 83 -11.99 -9.72 -10.90
CA GLU A 83 -13.19 -10.27 -11.52
C GLU A 83 -14.35 -9.25 -11.61
N HIS A 84 -15.41 -9.63 -12.33
CA HIS A 84 -16.69 -8.90 -12.40
C HIS A 84 -16.54 -7.48 -12.96
N ALA A 85 -15.62 -7.30 -13.92
CA ALA A 85 -15.30 -5.99 -14.49
C ALA A 85 -14.88 -4.93 -13.45
N LEU A 86 -14.41 -5.37 -12.28
CA LEU A 86 -13.75 -4.46 -11.35
C LEU A 86 -12.47 -3.94 -11.98
N MET A 87 -12.34 -2.62 -11.92
CA MET A 87 -11.14 -1.92 -12.35
C MET A 87 -10.21 -1.76 -11.14
N THR A 88 -8.97 -1.42 -11.44
CA THR A 88 -8.00 -1.01 -10.43
C THR A 88 -7.45 0.34 -10.81
N MET A 89 -7.37 1.25 -9.85
CA MET A 89 -6.70 2.53 -10.03
C MET A 89 -5.29 2.47 -9.47
N SER A 90 -4.36 3.15 -10.13
CA SER A 90 -3.04 3.42 -9.56
C SER A 90 -2.43 4.62 -10.26
N GLY A 91 -1.45 5.25 -9.64
CA GLY A 91 -0.82 6.41 -10.24
C GLY A 91 0.38 6.92 -9.47
N SER A 92 0.98 7.97 -10.01
CA SER A 92 2.01 8.73 -9.32
C SER A 92 1.90 10.19 -9.75
N PRO A 93 1.87 11.16 -8.81
CA PRO A 93 1.84 12.58 -9.17
C PRO A 93 3.18 13.06 -9.75
N ASN A 94 4.24 12.27 -9.55
CA ASN A 94 5.60 12.69 -9.81
C ASN A 94 6.04 12.44 -11.26
N ARG A 95 5.17 11.85 -12.09
CA ARG A 95 5.46 11.56 -13.49
C ARG A 95 4.18 11.49 -14.32
N ILE A 96 4.15 12.24 -15.41
CA ILE A 96 3.15 12.07 -16.47
C ILE A 96 3.68 11.02 -17.45
N SER A 97 2.86 10.00 -17.74
CA SER A 97 3.20 8.97 -18.74
C SER A 97 3.31 9.60 -20.14
N PRO A 98 4.31 9.21 -20.96
CA PRO A 98 4.44 9.69 -22.34
C PRO A 98 3.42 9.07 -23.30
N LEU A 99 2.69 8.05 -22.85
CA LEU A 99 1.62 7.38 -23.60
C LEU A 99 0.35 7.28 -22.74
N PRO A 100 -0.85 7.32 -23.37
CA PRO A 100 -2.08 6.89 -22.72
C PRO A 100 -1.92 5.49 -22.14
N ASN A 101 -2.38 5.33 -20.91
CA ASN A 101 -2.43 4.05 -20.22
C ASN A 101 -3.87 3.84 -19.73
N ILE A 102 -4.54 2.83 -20.26
CA ILE A 102 -5.97 2.58 -20.03
C ILE A 102 -6.12 1.27 -19.29
N VAL A 103 -6.73 1.31 -18.11
CA VAL A 103 -7.16 0.11 -17.40
C VAL A 103 -8.47 -0.36 -18.02
N ILE A 104 -8.55 -1.64 -18.37
CA ILE A 104 -9.75 -2.31 -18.86
C ILE A 104 -10.10 -3.49 -17.95
N SER A 105 -11.31 -4.03 -18.09
CA SER A 105 -11.74 -5.19 -17.31
C SER A 105 -10.80 -6.37 -17.54
N HIS A 106 -10.66 -7.23 -16.54
CA HIS A 106 -9.88 -8.45 -16.71
C HIS A 106 -10.46 -9.31 -17.84
N GLU A 107 -11.78 -9.42 -17.92
CA GLU A 107 -12.48 -10.22 -18.91
C GLU A 107 -12.16 -9.76 -20.34
N ASP A 108 -12.17 -8.44 -20.59
CA ASP A 108 -11.80 -7.87 -21.89
C ASP A 108 -10.31 -8.05 -22.18
N TYR A 109 -9.44 -7.81 -21.19
CA TYR A 109 -8.00 -7.96 -21.34
C TYR A 109 -7.62 -9.39 -21.72
N ALA A 110 -8.12 -10.37 -20.95
CA ALA A 110 -7.89 -11.78 -21.20
C ALA A 110 -8.52 -12.23 -22.53
N HIS A 111 -9.63 -11.62 -22.95
CA HIS A 111 -10.22 -11.88 -24.26
C HIS A 111 -9.32 -11.40 -25.41
N PHE A 112 -8.76 -10.20 -25.32
CA PHE A 112 -7.78 -9.71 -26.30
C PHE A 112 -6.56 -10.60 -26.37
N GLU A 113 -6.04 -11.06 -25.23
CA GLU A 113 -4.91 -12.00 -25.20
C GLU A 113 -5.24 -13.31 -25.95
N ARG A 114 -6.43 -13.90 -25.72
CA ARG A 114 -6.87 -15.10 -26.45
C ARG A 114 -7.02 -14.88 -27.95
N LEU A 115 -7.59 -13.74 -28.36
CA LEU A 115 -7.73 -13.39 -29.78
C LEU A 115 -6.37 -13.26 -30.46
N ILE A 116 -5.43 -12.54 -29.83
CA ILE A 116 -4.05 -12.40 -30.31
C ILE A 116 -3.35 -13.75 -30.40
N GLY A 117 -3.51 -14.60 -29.38
CA GLY A 117 -2.98 -15.97 -29.37
C GLY A 117 -3.54 -16.85 -30.49
N ALA A 118 -4.80 -16.63 -30.88
CA ALA A 118 -5.45 -17.30 -32.01
C ALA A 118 -5.09 -16.71 -33.39
N GLY A 119 -4.17 -15.73 -33.46
CA GLY A 119 -3.78 -15.05 -34.70
C GLY A 119 -4.77 -14.00 -35.19
N VAL A 120 -5.80 -13.67 -34.40
CA VAL A 120 -6.72 -12.57 -34.67
C VAL A 120 -6.08 -11.27 -34.21
N THR A 121 -6.24 -10.19 -34.99
CA THR A 121 -5.79 -8.84 -34.61
C THR A 121 -6.99 -7.99 -34.22
N PRO A 122 -7.30 -7.81 -32.92
CA PRO A 122 -8.38 -6.94 -32.47
C PRO A 122 -8.13 -5.49 -32.90
N ARG A 123 -9.22 -4.76 -33.19
CA ARG A 123 -9.19 -3.31 -33.39
C ARG A 123 -9.81 -2.63 -32.19
N VAL A 124 -9.12 -1.63 -31.65
CA VAL A 124 -9.57 -0.82 -30.53
C VAL A 124 -9.73 0.61 -31.01
N GLU A 125 -10.90 1.18 -30.74
CA GLU A 125 -11.17 2.61 -30.88
C GLU A 125 -11.49 3.17 -29.50
N GLY A 126 -10.92 4.31 -29.16
CA GLY A 126 -11.13 4.94 -27.86
C GLY A 126 -10.66 6.38 -27.88
N ARG A 127 -11.27 7.19 -27.02
CA ARG A 127 -10.94 8.59 -26.82
C ARG A 127 -10.59 8.80 -25.35
N VAL A 128 -9.43 9.39 -25.09
CA VAL A 128 -8.96 9.71 -23.74
C VAL A 128 -8.74 11.21 -23.67
N ASP A 129 -9.56 11.90 -22.89
CA ASP A 129 -9.43 13.32 -22.61
C ASP A 129 -8.99 13.50 -21.17
N ASN A 130 -7.74 13.95 -20.96
CA ASN A 130 -7.19 14.25 -19.64
C ASN A 130 -6.71 15.69 -19.58
N SER A 131 -6.95 16.37 -18.46
CA SER A 131 -6.33 17.67 -18.15
C SER A 131 -5.34 17.51 -17.02
N PHE A 132 -4.08 17.90 -17.24
CA PHE A 132 -3.03 17.82 -16.24
C PHE A 132 -2.57 19.22 -15.83
N SER A 133 -2.47 19.47 -14.53
CA SER A 133 -1.75 20.62 -14.00
C SER A 133 -0.31 20.23 -13.67
N ARG A 134 0.64 21.08 -14.02
CA ARG A 134 2.03 21.00 -13.51
C ARG A 134 2.25 21.85 -12.26
N GLN A 135 1.21 22.57 -11.82
CA GLN A 135 1.28 23.33 -10.58
C GLN A 135 1.16 22.37 -9.40
N PRO A 136 1.95 22.56 -8.34
CA PRO A 136 1.81 21.77 -7.13
C PRO A 136 0.43 22.00 -6.50
N THR A 137 -0.19 20.93 -6.05
CA THR A 137 -1.41 20.99 -5.22
C THR A 137 -1.01 20.87 -3.77
N GLN A 138 -1.53 21.78 -2.93
CA GLN A 138 -1.28 21.72 -1.50
C GLN A 138 -2.05 20.57 -0.86
N GLN A 139 -1.37 19.81 -0.01
CA GLN A 139 -1.91 18.69 0.77
C GLN A 139 -1.59 18.89 2.25
N TRP A 140 -2.35 18.24 3.12
CA TRP A 140 -2.24 18.42 4.57
C TRP A 140 -2.28 17.07 5.29
N ASN A 141 -1.49 16.94 6.35
CA ASN A 141 -1.70 15.91 7.36
C ASN A 141 -2.56 16.49 8.47
N THR A 142 -3.54 15.74 8.96
CA THR A 142 -4.33 16.12 10.14
C THR A 142 -3.68 15.50 11.37
N VAL A 143 -3.32 16.32 12.36
CA VAL A 143 -2.58 15.88 13.55
C VAL A 143 -3.31 16.28 14.83
N ALA A 144 -3.45 15.34 15.75
CA ALA A 144 -3.98 15.57 17.10
C ALA A 144 -3.10 14.88 18.15
N GLU A 145 -3.14 15.35 19.40
CA GLU A 145 -2.32 14.78 20.48
C GLU A 145 -3.09 14.63 21.79
N ILE A 146 -2.81 13.54 22.49
CA ILE A 146 -3.02 13.41 23.93
C ILE A 146 -1.65 13.52 24.59
N ARG A 147 -1.39 14.66 25.23
CA ARG A 147 -0.09 14.97 25.83
C ARG A 147 0.25 14.01 26.98
N GLY A 148 1.48 13.49 26.96
CA GLY A 148 1.99 12.62 28.02
C GLY A 148 2.19 13.33 29.36
N SER A 149 2.12 12.58 30.45
CA SER A 149 2.26 13.09 31.81
C SER A 149 3.71 13.18 32.30
N ALA A 150 4.50 12.11 32.09
CA ALA A 150 5.84 11.98 32.65
C ALA A 150 6.96 12.24 31.62
N ARG A 151 6.72 11.91 30.36
CA ARG A 151 7.66 12.03 29.23
C ARG A 151 6.96 12.62 27.99
N PRO A 152 6.43 13.85 28.06
CA PRO A 152 5.65 14.44 26.97
C PRO A 152 6.45 14.66 25.67
N GLY A 153 7.78 14.70 25.72
CA GLY A 153 8.65 14.79 24.55
C GLY A 153 8.88 13.46 23.82
N GLN A 154 8.44 12.34 24.39
CA GLN A 154 8.48 11.03 23.72
C GLN A 154 7.09 10.71 23.16
N VAL A 155 7.03 10.20 21.93
CA VAL A 155 5.78 10.13 21.16
C VAL A 155 5.49 8.72 20.65
N VAL A 156 4.29 8.20 20.90
CA VAL A 156 3.71 7.07 20.13
C VAL A 156 2.85 7.69 19.03
N ILE A 157 3.08 7.30 17.77
CA ILE A 157 2.27 7.76 16.64
C ILE A 157 1.29 6.66 16.25
N LEU A 158 0.01 7.00 16.18
CA LEU A 158 -1.04 6.20 15.55
C LEU A 158 -1.46 6.88 14.26
N GLY A 159 -1.65 6.12 13.18
CA GLY A 159 -2.08 6.73 11.93
C GLY A 159 -2.75 5.81 10.91
N ALA A 160 -3.31 6.47 9.93
CA ALA A 160 -3.93 5.97 8.70
C ALA A 160 -3.86 7.11 7.67
N HIS A 161 -4.18 6.87 6.41
CA HIS A 161 -4.31 7.96 5.44
C HIS A 161 -5.76 8.37 5.21
N LEU A 162 -5.93 9.62 4.79
CA LEU A 162 -7.23 10.27 4.59
C LEU A 162 -7.61 10.40 3.11
N ASP A 163 -6.64 10.36 2.20
CA ASP A 163 -6.92 10.32 0.76
C ASP A 163 -7.35 8.92 0.30
N SER A 164 -7.90 8.84 -0.92
CA SER A 164 -8.25 7.59 -1.59
C SER A 164 -8.15 7.76 -3.10
N TRP A 165 -8.24 6.67 -3.84
CA TRP A 165 -8.56 6.74 -5.28
C TRP A 165 -10.03 7.10 -5.53
N ASP A 166 -10.30 7.48 -6.77
CA ASP A 166 -11.53 8.13 -7.24
C ASP A 166 -12.52 7.18 -7.96
N LEU A 167 -12.24 5.88 -7.99
CA LEU A 167 -13.16 4.88 -8.55
C LEU A 167 -14.33 4.53 -7.63
N GLY A 168 -14.11 4.60 -6.32
CA GLY A 168 -15.09 4.30 -5.27
C GLY A 168 -15.23 5.46 -4.29
N THR A 169 -15.53 5.15 -3.03
CA THR A 169 -15.60 6.12 -1.93
C THR A 169 -14.52 5.92 -0.87
N GLY A 170 -13.54 5.04 -1.10
CA GLY A 170 -12.33 4.91 -0.28
C GLY A 170 -12.57 4.46 1.17
N VAL A 171 -13.56 3.59 1.41
CA VAL A 171 -13.89 3.11 2.75
C VAL A 171 -12.89 2.06 3.22
N THR A 172 -12.59 1.08 2.39
CA THR A 172 -11.61 0.04 2.71
C THR A 172 -10.19 0.59 2.63
N ASP A 173 -9.95 1.58 1.79
CA ASP A 173 -8.64 2.18 1.52
C ASP A 173 -8.73 3.72 1.45
N ASN A 174 -8.60 4.45 2.56
CA ASN A 174 -8.41 3.97 3.93
C ASN A 174 -9.29 4.72 4.95
N GLY A 175 -10.55 4.96 4.56
CA GLY A 175 -11.57 5.53 5.44
C GLY A 175 -11.76 4.72 6.72
N ALA A 176 -11.66 3.40 6.65
CA ALA A 176 -11.75 2.48 7.78
C ALA A 176 -10.63 2.67 8.78
N GLY A 177 -9.38 2.74 8.33
CA GLY A 177 -8.25 3.04 9.21
C GLY A 177 -8.37 4.43 9.83
N SER A 178 -8.79 5.42 9.05
CA SER A 178 -9.07 6.77 9.55
C SER A 178 -10.15 6.77 10.66
N MET A 179 -11.24 6.02 10.49
CA MET A 179 -12.27 5.84 11.51
C MET A 179 -11.71 5.17 12.78
N VAL A 180 -10.87 4.14 12.62
CA VAL A 180 -10.21 3.44 13.73
C VAL A 180 -9.29 4.37 14.53
N VAL A 181 -8.49 5.20 13.86
CA VAL A 181 -7.60 6.17 14.51
C VAL A 181 -8.40 7.21 15.30
N LEU A 182 -9.47 7.76 14.72
CA LEU A 182 -10.34 8.71 15.39
C LEU A 182 -11.07 8.10 16.60
N GLU A 183 -11.55 6.87 16.48
CA GLU A 183 -12.22 6.16 17.57
C GLU A 183 -11.23 5.78 18.68
N ALA A 184 -10.01 5.37 18.35
CA ALA A 184 -8.95 5.13 19.33
C ALA A 184 -8.62 6.43 20.10
N ALA A 185 -8.51 7.57 19.40
CA ALA A 185 -8.31 8.87 20.03
C ALA A 185 -9.46 9.22 20.99
N ARG A 186 -10.70 9.05 20.54
CA ARG A 186 -11.91 9.30 21.35
C ARG A 186 -11.98 8.39 22.57
N ALA A 187 -11.66 7.10 22.43
CA ALA A 187 -11.68 6.12 23.50
C ALA A 187 -10.64 6.44 24.58
N ILE A 188 -9.39 6.71 24.19
CA ILE A 188 -8.33 7.09 25.13
C ILE A 188 -8.71 8.39 25.86
N ALA A 189 -9.14 9.42 25.12
CA ALA A 189 -9.52 10.70 25.73
C ALA A 189 -10.67 10.55 26.74
N ARG A 190 -11.71 9.76 26.41
CA ARG A 190 -12.85 9.53 27.31
C ARG A 190 -12.56 8.63 28.49
N SER A 191 -11.56 7.76 28.40
CA SER A 191 -11.15 6.91 29.53
C SER A 191 -10.56 7.69 30.70
N GLY A 192 -10.07 8.91 30.45
CA GLY A 192 -9.36 9.72 31.44
C GLY A 192 -7.94 9.23 31.77
N VAL A 193 -7.47 8.15 31.13
CA VAL A 193 -6.10 7.63 31.29
C VAL A 193 -5.10 8.67 30.78
N LYS A 194 -4.07 8.95 31.58
CA LYS A 194 -2.96 9.85 31.22
C LYS A 194 -1.72 9.03 30.89
N PRO A 195 -1.40 8.82 29.59
CA PRO A 195 -0.21 8.06 29.22
C PRO A 195 1.07 8.75 29.71
N LYS A 196 2.13 7.99 29.98
CA LYS A 196 3.44 8.58 30.34
C LYS A 196 4.03 9.38 29.16
N ARG A 197 3.93 8.85 27.94
CA ARG A 197 4.36 9.48 26.68
C ARG A 197 3.18 10.15 25.96
N THR A 198 3.47 11.09 25.08
CA THR A 198 2.45 11.68 24.21
C THR A 198 1.98 10.63 23.21
N ILE A 199 0.68 10.55 22.97
CA ILE A 199 0.11 9.78 21.86
C ILE A 199 -0.34 10.80 20.80
N ARG A 200 0.24 10.69 19.61
CA ARG A 200 -0.04 11.55 18.46
C ARG A 200 -0.81 10.76 17.43
N PHE A 201 -1.94 11.29 16.99
CA PHE A 201 -2.83 10.70 15.99
C PHE A 201 -2.65 11.46 14.70
N ILE A 202 -2.40 10.77 13.59
CA ILE A 202 -2.14 11.40 12.30
C ILE A 202 -3.00 10.74 11.23
N LEU A 203 -3.78 11.56 10.51
CA LEU A 203 -4.38 11.18 9.24
C LEU A 203 -3.52 11.78 8.13
N PHE A 204 -2.74 10.93 7.44
CA PHE A 204 -1.80 11.36 6.41
C PHE A 204 -2.51 11.70 5.11
N GLY A 205 -2.02 12.72 4.40
CA GLY A 205 -2.49 13.06 3.06
C GLY A 205 -1.51 12.61 1.98
N GLY A 206 -2.03 12.11 0.87
CA GLY A 206 -1.25 11.74 -0.31
C GLY A 206 -0.44 10.46 -0.12
N GLU A 207 -0.98 9.50 0.62
CA GLU A 207 -0.41 8.15 0.73
C GLU A 207 -0.41 7.50 -0.66
N GLU A 208 -1.55 7.56 -1.35
CA GLU A 208 -1.77 6.87 -2.63
C GLU A 208 -0.89 7.44 -3.74
N GLN A 209 -0.46 8.68 -3.54
CA GLN A 209 0.46 9.39 -4.42
C GLN A 209 1.95 9.12 -4.11
N GLY A 210 2.25 8.19 -3.21
CA GLY A 210 3.59 7.73 -2.87
C GLY A 210 4.09 8.15 -1.50
N LEU A 211 3.23 8.10 -0.48
CA LEU A 211 3.54 8.39 0.92
C LEU A 211 3.94 9.85 1.14
N MET A 212 3.33 10.79 0.40
CA MET A 212 3.77 12.19 0.38
C MET A 212 3.69 12.83 1.77
N GLY A 213 2.56 12.67 2.45
CA GLY A 213 2.31 13.23 3.77
C GLY A 213 3.24 12.66 4.84
N SER A 214 3.35 11.34 4.93
CA SER A 214 4.22 10.67 5.91
C SER A 214 5.70 10.89 5.62
N ARG A 215 6.14 10.98 4.36
CA ARG A 215 7.52 11.37 4.00
C ARG A 215 7.84 12.79 4.43
N ALA A 216 6.96 13.74 4.13
CA ALA A 216 7.15 15.14 4.52
C ALA A 216 7.21 15.27 6.04
N TYR A 217 6.31 14.56 6.74
CA TYR A 217 6.27 14.54 8.19
C TYR A 217 7.52 13.90 8.81
N ALA A 218 7.92 12.71 8.38
CA ALA A 218 9.11 12.03 8.90
C ALA A 218 10.39 12.85 8.66
N ALA A 219 10.50 13.52 7.50
CA ALA A 219 11.61 14.42 7.22
C ALA A 219 11.61 15.66 8.13
N ALA A 220 10.45 16.29 8.34
CA ALA A 220 10.32 17.45 9.22
C ALA A 220 10.64 17.12 10.69
N HIS A 221 10.32 15.90 11.13
CA HIS A 221 10.55 15.42 12.50
C HIS A 221 11.81 14.53 12.63
N ALA A 222 12.74 14.60 11.68
CA ALA A 222 13.95 13.76 11.69
C ALA A 222 14.82 13.96 12.95
N ALA A 223 14.86 15.19 13.49
CA ALA A 223 15.58 15.50 14.73
C ALA A 223 14.90 14.91 15.98
N GLU A 224 13.61 14.58 15.91
CA GLU A 224 12.82 13.99 16.99
C GLU A 224 12.75 12.45 16.91
N ALA A 225 13.34 11.84 15.87
CA ALA A 225 13.23 10.41 15.59
C ALA A 225 13.66 9.53 16.78
N ASP A 226 14.74 9.92 17.48
CA ASP A 226 15.23 9.17 18.65
C ASP A 226 14.30 9.28 19.87
N SER A 227 13.35 10.22 19.87
CA SER A 227 12.30 10.36 20.91
C SER A 227 10.96 9.74 20.50
N THR A 228 10.81 9.27 19.26
CA THR A 228 9.58 8.62 18.81
C THR A 228 9.56 7.16 19.28
N GLN A 229 8.68 6.80 20.22
CA GLN A 229 8.55 5.44 20.77
C GLN A 229 8.35 4.40 19.65
N ALA A 230 7.31 4.58 18.86
CA ALA A 230 6.94 3.76 17.73
C ALA A 230 5.91 4.48 16.84
N VAL A 231 5.76 4.02 15.60
CA VAL A 231 4.67 4.41 14.68
C VAL A 231 3.83 3.17 14.38
N LEU A 232 2.52 3.25 14.58
CA LEU A 232 1.56 2.20 14.28
C LEU A 232 0.56 2.71 13.25
N ILE A 233 0.53 2.04 12.09
CA ILE A 233 -0.39 2.32 11.00
C ILE A 233 -1.45 1.21 10.93
N ILE A 234 -2.65 1.55 10.45
CA ILE A 234 -3.68 0.60 10.05
C ILE A 234 -4.14 0.94 8.63
N ASP A 235 -3.93 0.00 7.71
CA ASP A 235 -4.13 0.26 6.28
C ASP A 235 -4.26 -1.03 5.45
N ASN A 236 -5.19 -1.91 5.85
CA ASN A 236 -5.46 -3.17 5.14
C ASN A 236 -6.96 -3.54 5.20
N GLY A 237 -7.83 -2.56 5.00
CA GLY A 237 -9.27 -2.77 4.90
C GLY A 237 -10.03 -2.58 6.21
N THR A 238 -11.21 -3.20 6.27
CA THR A 238 -12.21 -2.96 7.32
C THR A 238 -12.18 -4.00 8.44
N GLY A 239 -11.25 -4.95 8.36
CA GLY A 239 -11.19 -6.07 9.28
C GLY A 239 -10.60 -5.76 10.65
N MET A 240 -10.93 -6.63 11.60
CA MET A 240 -10.37 -6.59 12.95
C MET A 240 -8.85 -6.73 12.93
N ILE A 241 -8.16 -6.13 13.90
CA ILE A 241 -6.72 -6.36 14.09
C ILE A 241 -6.52 -7.75 14.68
N VAL A 242 -5.74 -8.59 14.00
CA VAL A 242 -5.41 -9.96 14.44
C VAL A 242 -4.02 -10.05 15.07
N GLY A 243 -3.17 -9.04 14.85
CA GLY A 243 -1.83 -9.03 15.40
C GLY A 243 -0.89 -8.05 14.71
N GLN A 244 0.41 -8.38 14.72
CA GLN A 244 1.46 -7.50 14.22
C GLN A 244 2.56 -8.24 13.45
N ALA A 245 2.81 -7.78 12.22
CA ALA A 245 4.03 -8.05 11.48
C ALA A 245 5.20 -7.20 12.02
N LEU A 246 6.34 -7.82 12.36
CA LEU A 246 7.44 -7.16 13.06
C LEU A 246 8.30 -6.23 12.20
N GLN A 247 8.05 -6.10 10.90
CA GLN A 247 8.81 -5.22 10.00
C GLN A 247 10.33 -5.48 10.07
N GLY A 248 10.74 -6.75 10.18
CA GLY A 248 12.13 -7.18 10.31
C GLY A 248 12.76 -6.95 11.70
N ARG A 249 11.98 -6.50 12.69
CA ARG A 249 12.39 -6.31 14.09
C ARG A 249 12.03 -7.53 14.95
N ASN A 250 12.56 -8.69 14.57
CA ASN A 250 12.31 -9.95 15.27
C ASN A 250 12.81 -9.92 16.73
N ASP A 251 13.76 -9.02 17.03
CA ASP A 251 14.20 -8.71 18.40
C ASP A 251 13.08 -8.19 19.31
N LEU A 252 11.96 -7.72 18.74
CA LEU A 252 10.81 -7.20 19.47
C LEU A 252 9.67 -8.21 19.64
N ALA A 253 9.86 -9.48 19.26
CA ALA A 253 8.77 -10.47 19.28
C ALA A 253 8.12 -10.63 20.66
N GLU A 254 8.92 -10.82 21.72
CA GLU A 254 8.38 -10.97 23.08
C GLU A 254 7.74 -9.67 23.59
N THR A 255 8.31 -8.51 23.24
CA THR A 255 7.71 -7.21 23.56
C THR A 255 6.33 -7.10 22.93
N TRP A 256 6.18 -7.47 21.66
CA TRP A 256 4.89 -7.43 20.96
C TRP A 256 3.87 -8.40 21.53
N ARG A 257 4.28 -9.62 21.93
CA ARG A 257 3.38 -10.53 22.65
C ARG A 257 2.88 -9.94 23.97
N ALA A 258 3.75 -9.27 24.72
CA ALA A 258 3.36 -8.57 25.95
C ALA A 258 2.42 -7.38 25.68
N LEU A 259 2.67 -6.59 24.62
CA LEU A 259 1.83 -5.46 24.23
C LEU A 259 0.41 -5.88 23.78
N LEU A 260 0.28 -7.06 23.17
CA LEU A 260 -1.00 -7.61 22.71
C LEU A 260 -1.73 -8.44 23.78
N ALA A 261 -1.03 -8.90 24.83
CA ALA A 261 -1.62 -9.74 25.88
C ALA A 261 -2.91 -9.14 26.52
N PRO A 262 -3.02 -7.82 26.81
CA PRO A 262 -4.24 -7.24 27.38
C PRO A 262 -5.46 -7.31 26.44
N VAL A 263 -5.23 -7.45 25.13
CA VAL A 263 -6.28 -7.49 24.09
C VAL A 263 -6.37 -8.86 23.40
N ALA A 264 -5.69 -9.87 23.93
CA ALA A 264 -5.69 -11.22 23.37
C ALA A 264 -7.10 -11.82 23.28
N SER A 265 -7.99 -11.51 24.24
CA SER A 265 -9.39 -11.95 24.23
C SER A 265 -10.22 -11.35 23.09
N LEU A 266 -9.73 -10.28 22.44
CA LEU A 266 -10.33 -9.68 21.26
C LEU A 266 -9.81 -10.32 19.96
N GLY A 267 -8.99 -11.36 20.03
CA GLY A 267 -8.44 -12.07 18.86
C GLY A 267 -7.15 -11.47 18.30
N ALA A 268 -6.59 -10.43 18.94
CA ALA A 268 -5.31 -9.84 18.54
C ALA A 268 -4.14 -10.55 19.23
N THR A 269 -3.68 -11.67 18.68
CA THR A 269 -2.65 -12.53 19.30
C THR A 269 -1.45 -12.82 18.40
N GLU A 270 -1.56 -12.54 17.10
CA GLU A 270 -0.53 -12.92 16.15
C GLU A 270 0.69 -11.99 16.24
N VAL A 271 1.87 -12.59 16.24
CA VAL A 271 3.15 -11.88 16.08
C VAL A 271 3.94 -12.60 15.01
N ARG A 272 4.18 -11.93 13.89
CA ARG A 272 4.75 -12.55 12.68
C ARG A 272 6.06 -11.91 12.28
N GLU A 273 7.03 -12.74 11.92
CA GLU A 273 8.28 -12.33 11.27
C GLU A 273 8.02 -12.00 9.79
N ALA A 274 7.34 -10.88 9.57
CA ALA A 274 6.95 -10.42 8.25
C ALA A 274 7.28 -8.94 8.07
N VAL A 275 7.47 -8.55 6.81
CA VAL A 275 7.67 -7.16 6.40
C VAL A 275 6.46 -6.75 5.57
N LYS A 276 5.92 -5.57 5.87
CA LYS A 276 4.82 -4.95 5.13
C LYS A 276 5.34 -3.75 4.35
N SER A 277 4.67 -3.44 3.25
CA SER A 277 5.02 -2.35 2.34
C SER A 277 3.77 -1.59 1.93
N GLY A 278 3.96 -0.44 1.27
CA GLY A 278 2.88 0.31 0.64
C GLY A 278 1.99 1.05 1.63
N THR A 279 2.54 1.55 2.75
CA THR A 279 1.80 2.48 3.62
C THR A 279 2.76 3.33 4.47
N ASP A 280 2.18 4.23 5.26
CA ASP A 280 2.80 5.36 5.95
C ASP A 280 3.78 5.01 7.08
N HIS A 281 3.96 3.74 7.45
CA HIS A 281 4.99 3.35 8.43
C HIS A 281 6.38 3.39 7.81
N LEU A 282 6.48 3.17 6.50
CA LEU A 282 7.75 3.04 5.79
C LEU A 282 8.65 4.28 5.89
N PRO A 283 8.16 5.52 5.73
CA PRO A 283 9.04 6.70 5.71
C PRO A 283 9.75 6.99 7.04
N PHE A 284 9.29 6.40 8.14
CA PHE A 284 9.92 6.54 9.46
C PHE A 284 11.10 5.60 9.66
N THR A 285 11.11 4.44 8.98
CA THR A 285 12.13 3.40 9.17
C THR A 285 13.57 3.85 8.86
N PRO A 286 13.87 4.70 7.84
CA PRO A 286 15.23 5.17 7.57
C PRO A 286 15.80 6.02 8.72
N TYR A 287 14.94 6.63 9.54
CA TYR A 287 15.36 7.41 10.71
C TYR A 287 15.59 6.55 11.96
N GLY A 288 15.48 5.21 11.85
CA GLY A 288 15.70 4.27 12.94
C GLY A 288 14.48 4.09 13.86
N VAL A 289 13.34 4.70 13.53
CA VAL A 289 12.10 4.59 14.30
C VAL A 289 11.45 3.22 14.06
N PRO A 290 11.10 2.44 15.10
CA PRO A 290 10.25 1.26 14.99
C PRO A 290 8.87 1.67 14.46
N ALA A 291 8.57 1.22 13.25
CA ALA A 291 7.35 1.61 12.54
C ALA A 291 6.71 0.36 11.96
N PHE A 292 5.40 0.22 12.17
CA PHE A 292 4.66 -1.00 11.94
C PHE A 292 3.31 -0.69 11.29
N ASN A 293 2.78 -1.65 10.54
CA ASN A 293 1.40 -1.64 10.07
C ASN A 293 0.69 -2.88 10.64
N PHE A 294 -0.41 -2.71 11.35
CA PHE A 294 -1.15 -3.81 12.00
C PHE A 294 -1.58 -4.87 11.01
N ASP A 295 -1.60 -6.14 11.42
CA ASP A 295 -2.23 -7.20 10.63
C ASP A 295 -3.74 -7.18 10.88
N GLN A 296 -4.50 -7.17 9.78
CA GLN A 296 -5.95 -7.19 9.80
C GLN A 296 -6.49 -8.46 9.15
N HIS A 297 -7.66 -8.89 9.62
CA HIS A 297 -8.45 -9.88 8.90
C HIS A 297 -8.80 -9.31 7.51
N PRO A 298 -8.55 -10.02 6.39
CA PRO A 298 -8.58 -9.41 5.06
C PRO A 298 -9.93 -8.82 4.64
N ARG A 299 -11.07 -9.39 5.07
CA ARG A 299 -12.44 -8.94 4.73
C ARG A 299 -12.66 -8.62 3.25
N GLY A 300 -12.00 -9.35 2.35
CA GLY A 300 -12.12 -9.14 0.91
C GLY A 300 -11.36 -7.93 0.37
N TYR A 301 -10.38 -7.39 1.10
CA TYR A 301 -9.60 -6.21 0.72
C TYR A 301 -9.01 -6.28 -0.70
N ASN A 302 -8.52 -7.46 -1.12
CA ASN A 302 -8.00 -7.64 -2.48
C ASN A 302 -9.03 -7.35 -3.58
N HIS A 303 -10.33 -7.52 -3.30
CA HIS A 303 -11.42 -7.20 -4.21
C HIS A 303 -11.76 -5.70 -4.18
N THR A 304 -11.80 -5.09 -3.00
CA THR A 304 -12.22 -3.69 -2.83
C THR A 304 -11.12 -2.69 -3.16
N HIS A 305 -9.88 -2.95 -2.73
CA HIS A 305 -8.72 -2.07 -2.86
C HIS A 305 -8.59 -1.45 -4.26
N HIS A 306 -8.57 -0.13 -4.32
CA HIS A 306 -8.44 0.67 -5.56
C HIS A 306 -9.51 0.39 -6.62
N SER A 307 -10.69 -0.11 -6.25
CA SER A 307 -11.77 -0.45 -7.19
C SER A 307 -13.06 0.32 -6.93
N GLN A 308 -13.99 0.22 -7.87
CA GLN A 308 -15.35 0.77 -7.73
C GLN A 308 -16.15 0.14 -6.59
N SER A 309 -15.72 -1.04 -6.11
CA SER A 309 -16.38 -1.74 -4.99
C SER A 309 -15.90 -1.29 -3.61
N ASP A 310 -14.96 -0.33 -3.57
CA ASP A 310 -14.58 0.31 -2.32
C ASP A 310 -15.67 1.31 -1.86
N THR A 311 -16.68 0.78 -1.20
CA THR A 311 -17.88 1.50 -0.78
C THR A 311 -18.24 1.26 0.69
N TYR A 312 -19.09 2.13 1.25
CA TYR A 312 -19.44 2.12 2.68
C TYR A 312 -20.04 0.80 3.17
N ASP A 313 -20.78 0.07 2.34
CA ASP A 313 -21.37 -1.23 2.68
C ASP A 313 -20.32 -2.33 2.98
N LYS A 314 -19.03 -2.10 2.69
CA LYS A 314 -17.92 -2.99 3.06
C LYS A 314 -17.40 -2.76 4.48
N ALA A 315 -17.86 -1.71 5.16
CA ALA A 315 -17.52 -1.46 6.56
C ALA A 315 -18.15 -2.50 7.48
N VAL A 316 -17.31 -3.17 8.28
CA VAL A 316 -17.78 -4.16 9.26
C VAL A 316 -17.69 -3.54 10.65
N GLU A 317 -18.82 -3.01 11.14
CA GLU A 317 -18.86 -2.21 12.38
C GLU A 317 -18.20 -2.90 13.58
N GLY A 318 -18.47 -4.20 13.80
CA GLY A 318 -17.87 -4.97 14.90
C GLY A 318 -16.35 -5.04 14.82
N ASP A 319 -15.82 -5.23 13.62
CA ASP A 319 -14.38 -5.29 13.36
C ASP A 319 -13.71 -3.93 13.56
N LEU A 320 -14.34 -2.84 13.11
CA LEU A 320 -13.81 -1.49 13.30
C LEU A 320 -13.76 -1.12 14.80
N LYS A 321 -14.79 -1.48 15.58
CA LYS A 321 -14.80 -1.30 17.04
C LYS A 321 -13.70 -2.12 17.71
N GLN A 322 -13.52 -3.37 17.30
CA GLN A 322 -12.43 -4.22 17.79
C GLN A 322 -11.07 -3.58 17.47
N ALA A 323 -10.85 -3.15 16.23
CA ALA A 323 -9.58 -2.60 15.78
C ALA A 323 -9.24 -1.32 16.55
N ALA A 324 -10.22 -0.45 16.79
CA ALA A 324 -10.03 0.75 17.60
C ALA A 324 -9.67 0.43 19.06
N ALA A 325 -10.30 -0.58 19.66
CA ALA A 325 -9.96 -1.02 21.02
C ALA A 325 -8.53 -1.59 21.09
N VAL A 326 -8.17 -2.47 20.16
CA VAL A 326 -6.82 -3.04 20.06
C VAL A 326 -5.76 -1.96 19.87
N MET A 327 -5.95 -1.08 18.88
CA MET A 327 -5.02 0.02 18.61
C MET A 327 -4.88 0.93 19.83
N ALA A 328 -5.98 1.32 20.47
CA ALA A 328 -5.96 2.20 21.63
C ALA A 328 -5.17 1.60 22.81
N VAL A 329 -5.44 0.33 23.16
CA VAL A 329 -4.78 -0.34 24.28
C VAL A 329 -3.30 -0.56 23.97
N THR A 330 -2.96 -1.05 22.78
CA THR A 330 -1.55 -1.25 22.39
C THR A 330 -0.77 0.06 22.40
N ALA A 331 -1.37 1.19 21.99
CA ALA A 331 -0.76 2.51 22.08
C ALA A 331 -0.50 2.94 23.53
N LEU A 332 -1.45 2.69 24.43
CA LEU A 332 -1.31 2.95 25.86
C LEU A 332 -0.20 2.11 26.47
N GLU A 333 -0.12 0.82 26.15
CA GLU A 333 0.94 -0.07 26.61
C GLU A 333 2.33 0.44 26.15
N LEU A 334 2.48 0.75 24.86
CA LEU A 334 3.70 1.34 24.30
C LEU A 334 4.07 2.68 24.97
N ALA A 335 3.07 3.54 25.19
CA ALA A 335 3.29 4.84 25.81
C ALA A 335 3.75 4.70 27.27
N ASN A 336 3.44 3.58 27.93
CA ASN A 336 3.73 3.34 29.34
C ASN A 336 4.93 2.42 29.62
N LEU A 337 5.50 1.78 28.58
CA LEU A 337 6.75 1.02 28.68
C LEU A 337 7.84 1.82 29.43
N PRO A 338 8.66 1.18 30.28
CA PRO A 338 9.68 1.88 31.04
C PRO A 338 10.68 2.60 30.12
N GLU A 339 11.09 1.95 29.04
CA GLU A 339 12.12 2.40 28.12
C GLU A 339 11.56 2.62 26.71
N LEU A 340 12.35 3.30 25.86
CA LEU A 340 12.07 3.36 24.43
C LEU A 340 12.41 2.00 23.80
N LEU A 341 11.67 1.59 22.76
CA LEU A 341 12.05 0.39 22.01
C LEU A 341 13.46 0.57 21.40
N PRO A 342 14.27 -0.49 21.25
CA PRO A 342 15.54 -0.41 20.54
C PRO A 342 15.36 0.17 19.13
N ARG A 343 16.28 1.03 18.70
CA ARG A 343 16.23 1.70 17.38
C ARG A 343 16.68 0.75 16.27
N GLY A 344 16.13 0.94 15.08
CA GLY A 344 16.62 0.30 13.86
C GLY A 344 17.87 0.98 13.31
N ALA A 345 18.50 0.34 12.32
CA ALA A 345 19.62 0.95 11.60
C ALA A 345 19.15 2.19 10.81
N LYS A 346 19.82 3.32 11.03
CA LYS A 346 19.56 4.55 10.26
C LYS A 346 20.11 4.39 8.84
N SER A 347 19.38 4.91 7.87
CA SER A 347 19.79 4.92 6.46
C SER A 347 19.28 6.19 5.77
N ALA A 348 19.87 6.51 4.62
CA ALA A 348 19.34 7.59 3.80
C ALA A 348 17.92 7.22 3.32
N PRO A 349 16.92 8.13 3.42
CA PRO A 349 15.59 7.90 2.90
C PRO A 349 15.63 7.46 1.43
N GLU A 350 14.81 6.47 1.08
CA GLU A 350 14.77 5.98 -0.30
C GLU A 350 14.28 7.07 -1.25
N ARG A 351 15.12 7.42 -2.24
CA ARG A 351 14.70 8.21 -3.40
C ARG A 351 14.04 7.29 -4.40
N ILE A 352 12.73 7.44 -4.60
CA ILE A 352 12.03 6.76 -5.68
C ILE A 352 12.39 7.48 -6.98
N PRO A 353 12.95 6.79 -7.99
CA PRO A 353 13.20 7.42 -9.27
C PRO A 353 11.87 7.89 -9.89
N ASN A 354 11.86 9.10 -10.43
CA ASN A 354 10.70 9.69 -11.07
C ASN A 354 10.96 10.11 -12.52
N ARG A 355 12.15 9.81 -13.05
CA ARG A 355 12.59 10.16 -14.40
C ARG A 355 13.05 8.91 -15.16
N PRO A 356 12.89 8.89 -16.50
CA PRO A 356 13.46 7.83 -17.31
C PRO A 356 14.98 7.84 -17.23
N SER A 357 15.58 6.68 -17.49
CA SER A 357 17.02 6.50 -17.59
C SER A 357 17.64 7.41 -18.66
N ALA A 358 18.89 7.80 -18.46
CA ALA A 358 19.64 8.55 -19.47
C ALA A 358 19.65 7.77 -20.81
N GLY A 359 19.30 8.45 -21.90
CA GLY A 359 19.23 7.84 -23.25
C GLY A 359 17.87 7.22 -23.61
N VAL A 360 16.95 7.07 -22.65
CA VAL A 360 15.53 6.78 -22.91
C VAL A 360 14.81 8.13 -23.07
N ALA A 361 14.36 8.47 -24.28
CA ALA A 361 14.06 9.85 -24.63
C ALA A 361 12.95 10.48 -23.78
N ALA A 362 13.31 11.46 -22.95
CA ALA A 362 12.39 12.48 -22.43
C ALA A 362 12.25 13.60 -23.47
N LYS A 363 11.62 13.33 -24.63
CA LYS A 363 11.25 14.38 -25.59
C LYS A 363 9.74 14.50 -25.76
#